data_AF-A0A3D0SN91-F1
#
_entry.id   AF-A0A3D0SN91-F1
#
_cell.length_a   1.000
_cell.length_b   1.000
_cell.length_c   1.000
_cell.angle_alpha   90.00
_cell.angle_beta   90.00
_cell.angle_gamma   90.00
#
_symmetry.space_group_name_H-M   'P 1'
#
loop_
_entity.id
_entity.type
_entity.pdbx_description
1 polymer ?
#
loop_
_entity_poly.entity_id
_entity_poly.type
_entity_poly.pdbx_seq_one_letter_code
_entity_poly.pdbx_strand_id
1 'polypeptide(L)' 'LLRMYLRWGERRGFKTELLEASPGEVAGIKSASVRFEGDYAFGWLRTEIGVHRLVR' A
#
# COMPACT_ATOMS: atom_id res chain seq x y z
N LEU A 1 7.75 -0.14 0.70
CA LEU A 1 6.47 0.38 1.23
C LEU A 1 5.28 -0.51 0.87
N LEU A 2 5.00 -0.79 -0.42
CA LEU A 2 3.86 -1.61 -0.87
C LEU A 2 3.64 -2.90 -0.04
N ARG A 3 4.68 -3.72 0.12
CA ARG A 3 4.63 -4.98 0.88
C ARG A 3 4.22 -4.79 2.35
N MET A 4 4.54 -3.64 2.96
CA MET A 4 4.13 -3.32 4.32
C MET A 4 2.62 -3.18 4.42
N TYR A 5 2.00 -2.42 3.49
CA TYR A 5 0.56 -2.20 3.46
C TYR A 5 -0.24 -3.45 3.11
N LEU A 6 0.23 -4.26 2.16
CA LEU A 6 -0.44 -5.53 1.83
C LEU A 6 -0.49 -6.46 3.04
N ARG A 7 0.65 -6.65 3.72
CA ARG A 7 0.72 -7.48 4.93
C ARG A 7 -0.12 -6.93 6.09
N TRP A 8 -0.12 -5.61 6.25
CA TRP A 8 -0.96 -4.96 7.26
C TRP A 8 -2.45 -5.14 6.95
N GLY A 9 -2.82 -5.06 5.67
CA GLY A 9 -4.19 -5.26 5.19
C GLY A 9 -4.68 -6.67 5.48
N GLU A 10 -3.91 -7.67 5.06
CA GLU A 10 -4.18 -9.10 5.34
C GLU A 10 -4.33 -9.36 6.84
N ARG A 11 -3.44 -8.80 7.68
CA ARG A 11 -3.49 -8.98 9.15
C ARG A 11 -4.72 -8.33 9.80
N ARG A 12 -5.24 -7.25 9.22
CA ARG A 12 -6.46 -6.58 9.70
C ARG A 12 -7.74 -7.19 9.11
N GLY A 13 -7.63 -8.18 8.23
CA GLY A 13 -8.78 -8.78 7.55
C GLY A 13 -9.34 -7.90 6.43
N PHE A 14 -8.59 -6.91 5.95
CA PHE A 14 -8.96 -6.17 4.75
C PHE A 14 -8.72 -7.04 3.52
N LYS A 15 -9.65 -6.99 2.57
CA LYS A 15 -9.43 -7.53 1.23
C LYS A 15 -8.62 -6.52 0.44
N THR A 16 -7.40 -6.90 0.07
CA THR A 16 -6.47 -6.05 -0.70
C THR A 16 -6.38 -6.52 -2.14
N GLU A 17 -6.62 -5.64 -3.09
CA GLU A 17 -6.52 -5.91 -4.52
C GLU A 17 -5.47 -4.98 -5.15
N LEU A 18 -4.46 -5.54 -5.80
CA LEU A 18 -3.46 -4.77 -6.55
C LEU A 18 -4.06 -4.43 -7.92
N LEU A 19 -4.41 -3.17 -8.13
CA LEU A 19 -5.00 -2.70 -9.38
C LEU A 19 -3.94 -2.48 -10.45
N GLU A 20 -2.85 -1.82 -10.06
CA GLU A 20 -1.75 -1.50 -10.98
C GLU A 20 -0.42 -1.52 -10.23
N ALA A 21 0.63 -2.00 -10.88
CA ALA A 21 1.99 -1.85 -10.42
C ALA A 21 2.90 -1.62 -11.62
N SER A 22 3.60 -0.48 -11.62
CA SER A 22 4.59 -0.15 -12.63
C SER A 22 5.98 -0.47 -12.07
N PRO A 23 6.73 -1.42 -12.67
CA PRO A 23 8.09 -1.74 -12.21
C PRO A 23 9.02 -0.54 -12.43
N GLY A 24 10.04 -0.41 -11.57
CA GLY A 24 11.15 0.51 -11.81
C GLY A 24 12.08 -0.04 -12.89
N GLU A 25 12.78 0.83 -13.62
CA GLU A 25 13.64 0.44 -14.76
C GLU A 25 14.79 -0.50 -14.38
N VAL A 26 15.39 -0.29 -13.20
CA VAL A 26 16.54 -1.08 -12.73
C VAL A 26 16.18 -1.96 -11.54
N ALA A 27 15.40 -1.43 -10.60
CA ALA A 27 14.93 -2.16 -9.43
C ALA A 27 13.70 -1.50 -8.81
N GLY A 28 12.90 -2.30 -8.11
CA GLY A 28 11.77 -1.83 -7.32
C GLY A 28 10.54 -1.49 -8.16
N ILE A 29 9.71 -0.59 -7.62
CA ILE A 29 8.40 -0.22 -8.18
C ILE A 29 8.38 1.30 -8.29
N LYS A 30 8.01 1.81 -9.48
CA LYS A 30 7.83 3.24 -9.75
C LYS A 30 6.53 3.75 -9.15
N SER A 31 5.44 3.00 -9.34
CA SER A 31 4.10 3.33 -8.85
C SER A 31 3.32 2.05 -8.59
N ALA A 32 2.42 2.08 -7.60
CA ALA A 32 1.47 1.01 -7.37
C ALA A 32 0.14 1.58 -6.84
N SER A 33 -0.95 1.03 -7.34
CA SER A 33 -2.32 1.36 -6.95
C SER A 33 -2.96 0.13 -6.31
N VAL A 34 -3.40 0.24 -5.06
CA VAL A 34 -4.00 -0.86 -4.29
C VAL A 34 -5.35 -0.42 -3.77
N ARG A 35 -6.36 -1.27 -3.95
CA ARG A 35 -7.69 -1.12 -3.39
C ARG A 35 -7.78 -1.90 -2.07
N PHE A 36 -8.21 -1.22 -1.01
CA PHE A 36 -8.53 -1.83 0.28
C PHE A 36 -10.05 -1.88 0.44
N GLU A 37 -10.60 -3.07 0.66
CA GLU A 37 -12.02 -3.28 0.95
C GLU A 37 -12.19 -3.82 2.38
N GLY A 38 -13.12 -3.21 3.12
CA GLY A 38 -13.51 -3.61 4.47
C GLY A 38 -13.96 -2.42 5.32
N ASP A 39 -14.37 -2.71 6.54
CA ASP A 39 -14.98 -1.71 7.41
C ASP A 39 -13.99 -0.61 7.82
N TYR A 40 -14.42 0.64 7.62
CA TYR A 40 -13.63 1.84 7.93
C TYR A 40 -12.23 1.87 7.30
N ALA A 41 -12.03 1.20 6.15
CA ALA A 41 -10.72 1.12 5.48
C ALA A 41 -10.09 2.51 5.25
N PHE A 42 -10.87 3.48 4.77
CA PHE A 42 -10.39 4.85 4.59
C PHE A 42 -10.03 5.52 5.92
N GLY A 43 -10.82 5.31 6.98
CA GLY A 43 -10.55 5.89 8.31
C GLY A 43 -9.19 5.48 8.86
N TRP A 44 -8.82 4.22 8.67
CA TRP A 44 -7.51 3.70 9.08
C TRP A 44 -6.34 4.20 8.23
N LEU A 45 -6.55 4.41 6.93
CA LEU A 45 -5.49 4.80 5.99
C LEU A 45 -5.37 6.32 5.80
N ARG A 46 -6.32 7.11 6.30
CA ARG A 46 -6.33 8.58 6.12
C ARG A 46 -5.04 9.24 6.63
N THR A 47 -4.44 8.71 7.68
CA THR A 47 -3.20 9.24 8.29
C THR A 47 -1.93 8.80 7.58
N GLU A 48 -2.03 7.90 6.61
CA GLU A 48 -0.89 7.36 5.83
C GLU A 48 -0.60 8.21 4.58
N ILE A 49 -1.34 9.30 4.38
CA ILE A 49 -1.14 10.21 3.26
C ILE A 49 0.10 11.08 3.56
N GLY A 50 1.18 10.84 2.83
CA GLY A 50 2.39 11.65 2.95
C GLY A 50 3.61 11.05 2.27
N VAL A 51 4.73 11.77 2.38
CA VAL A 51 6.04 11.30 1.90
C VAL A 51 6.72 10.50 3.00
N HIS A 52 7.00 9.23 2.74
CA HIS A 52 7.68 8.35 3.69
C HIS A 52 9.19 8.35 3.43
N ARG A 53 9.94 8.97 4.34
CA ARG A 53 11.41 9.06 4.24
C ARG A 53 12.05 7.79 4.77
N LEU A 54 12.85 7.13 3.93
CA LEU A 54 13.78 6.07 4.35
C LEU A 54 15.19 6.65 4.43
N VAL A 55 15.83 6.54 5.59
CA VAL A 55 17.26 6.80 5.76
C VAL A 55 17.89 5.44 6.06
N ARG A 56 18.85 5.03 5.25
CA ARG A 56 19.58 3.77 5.37
C ARG A 56 21.07 4.02 5.24
#